data_AF-A0A952RCS0-F1
#
_entry.id   AF-A0A952RCS0-F1
#
_cell.length_a   1.000
_cell.length_b   1.000
_cell.length_c   1.000
_cell.angle_alpha   90.00
_cell.angle_beta   90.00
_cell.angle_gamma   90.00
#
_symmetry.space_group_name_H-M   'P 1'
#
loop_
_entity.id
_entity.type
_entity.pdbx_description
1 polymer ?
#
loop_
_entity_poly.entity_id
_entity_poly.type
_entity_poly.pdbx_seq_one_letter_code
_entity_poly.pdbx_strand_id
1 'polypeptide(L)'
;MTFVVGAAPVADAGAVRSPLLRSGTLHSPMPGGSLGGWDGDTGLDIAGNRLDVYAIAAGTLDYSEWGHTLWKSGKDTPYSVRIALDAPIPWGDGHRITHVYYTHLSKVETNQPEGAATRKHVDAGEKIAVSGIGNGVPHLHLGLLLDNQVEQDDWTYILREGPIRKVMGNYKNGELLPLPKP
;
A
#
# COMPACT_ATOMS: atom_id res chain seq x y z
N MET A 1 36.06 16.79 22.96
CA MET A 1 35.17 16.68 21.80
C MET A 1 35.09 15.22 21.41
N THR A 2 34.00 14.55 21.77
CA THR A 2 33.80 13.13 21.46
C THR A 2 32.86 13.06 20.27
N PHE A 3 33.35 12.59 19.12
CA PHE A 3 32.52 12.34 17.95
C PHE A 3 31.75 11.03 18.18
N VAL A 4 30.43 11.12 18.30
CA VAL A 4 29.55 9.95 18.22
C VAL A 4 29.34 9.67 16.73
N VAL A 5 29.91 8.58 16.25
CA VAL A 5 29.67 8.10 14.89
C VAL A 5 28.29 7.46 14.89
N GLY A 6 27.33 8.10 14.21
CA GLY A 6 25.99 7.55 14.04
C GLY A 6 26.06 6.22 13.29
N ALA A 7 25.51 5.18 13.89
CA ALA A 7 25.34 3.89 13.22
C ALA A 7 24.43 4.09 12.01
N ALA A 8 24.91 3.71 10.82
CA ALA A 8 24.06 3.58 9.65
C ALA A 8 22.96 2.53 9.93
N PRO A 9 21.73 2.71 9.40
CA PRO A 9 20.70 1.70 9.55
C PRO A 9 21.17 0.42 8.89
N VAL A 10 21.20 -0.65 9.69
CA VAL A 10 21.52 -2.00 9.22
C VAL A 10 20.35 -2.42 8.35
N ALA A 11 20.56 -2.47 7.03
CA ALA A 11 19.60 -3.10 6.13
C ALA A 11 19.39 -4.54 6.60
N ASP A 12 18.16 -4.91 6.89
CA ASP A 12 17.80 -6.27 7.28
C ASP A 12 17.97 -7.20 6.06
N ALA A 13 19.18 -7.77 5.94
CA ALA A 13 19.64 -8.53 4.77
C ALA A 13 18.97 -9.92 4.61
N GLY A 14 17.80 -10.14 5.22
CA GLY A 14 17.09 -11.42 5.21
C GLY A 14 15.58 -11.36 5.02
N ALA A 15 14.95 -10.17 4.98
CA ALA A 15 13.51 -10.07 4.82
C ALA A 15 13.08 -10.41 3.37
N VAL A 16 12.19 -11.40 3.22
CA VAL A 16 11.61 -11.78 1.93
C VAL A 16 10.82 -10.60 1.38
N ARG A 17 11.27 -10.05 0.24
CA ARG A 17 10.57 -8.99 -0.47
C ARG A 17 9.55 -9.57 -1.43
N SER A 18 8.42 -8.88 -1.61
CA SER A 18 7.47 -9.25 -2.67
C SER A 18 8.09 -9.09 -4.06
N PRO A 19 7.66 -9.87 -5.07
CA PRO A 19 8.16 -9.74 -6.43
C PRO A 19 7.83 -8.40 -7.07
N LEU A 20 8.62 -8.00 -8.06
CA LEU A 20 8.33 -6.83 -8.90
C LEU A 20 7.06 -7.05 -9.74
N LEU A 21 6.30 -5.98 -9.91
CA LEU A 21 5.20 -5.87 -10.86
C LEU A 21 5.73 -5.73 -12.30
N ARG A 22 4.82 -5.85 -13.28
CA ARG A 22 5.15 -5.68 -14.71
C ARG A 22 5.73 -4.30 -15.04
N SER A 23 5.45 -3.28 -14.23
CA SER A 23 6.08 -1.96 -14.36
C SER A 23 7.60 -1.97 -14.15
N GLY A 24 8.14 -3.00 -13.49
CA GLY A 24 9.57 -3.19 -13.25
C GLY A 24 10.16 -2.34 -12.13
N THR A 25 9.41 -1.37 -11.59
CA THR A 25 9.86 -0.46 -10.52
C THR A 25 9.09 -0.61 -9.22
N LEU A 26 7.86 -1.12 -9.28
CA LEU A 26 7.00 -1.29 -8.13
C LEU A 26 6.93 -2.76 -7.72
N HIS A 27 6.71 -2.97 -6.43
CA HIS A 27 6.55 -4.29 -5.84
C HIS A 27 5.08 -4.69 -5.77
N SER A 28 4.83 -6.00 -5.81
CA SER A 28 3.49 -6.56 -5.70
C SER A 28 2.92 -6.30 -4.30
N PRO A 29 1.79 -5.56 -4.18
CA PRO A 29 1.19 -5.25 -2.88
C PRO A 29 0.59 -6.47 -2.19
N MET A 30 0.16 -7.49 -2.96
CA MET A 30 -0.43 -8.71 -2.44
C MET A 30 -0.19 -9.87 -3.42
N PRO A 31 1.02 -10.49 -3.40
CA PRO A 31 1.38 -11.58 -4.29
C PRO A 31 0.34 -12.71 -4.32
N GLY A 32 -0.03 -13.17 -5.52
CA GLY A 32 -1.08 -14.18 -5.69
C GLY A 32 -2.52 -13.67 -5.58
N GLY A 33 -2.72 -12.40 -5.23
CA GLY A 33 -4.03 -11.74 -5.29
C GLY A 33 -4.51 -11.54 -6.72
N SER A 34 -5.82 -11.56 -6.93
CA SER A 34 -6.45 -11.29 -8.23
C SER A 34 -6.93 -9.85 -8.29
N LEU A 35 -6.55 -9.09 -9.30
CA LEU A 35 -7.04 -7.72 -9.46
C LEU A 35 -8.54 -7.72 -9.72
N GLY A 36 -9.28 -7.06 -8.84
CA GLY A 36 -10.69 -6.74 -8.99
C GLY A 36 -10.85 -5.22 -9.15
N GLY A 37 -12.03 -4.74 -8.77
CA GLY A 37 -12.36 -3.33 -8.74
C GLY A 37 -13.74 -3.06 -9.32
N TRP A 38 -14.39 -2.05 -8.76
CA TRP A 38 -15.63 -1.50 -9.30
C TRP A 38 -15.35 -0.12 -9.89
N ASP A 39 -15.96 0.18 -11.03
CA ASP A 39 -15.82 1.51 -11.63
C ASP A 39 -16.47 2.56 -10.72
N GLY A 40 -15.72 3.59 -10.37
CA GLY A 40 -16.15 4.62 -9.42
C GLY A 40 -15.73 4.39 -7.97
N ASP A 41 -14.86 3.42 -7.67
CA ASP A 41 -14.22 3.29 -6.36
C ASP A 41 -12.96 4.18 -6.25
N THR A 42 -12.61 4.63 -5.03
CA THR A 42 -11.42 5.47 -4.75
C THR A 42 -10.11 4.69 -4.72
N GLY A 43 -10.06 3.55 -5.42
CA GLY A 43 -8.89 2.69 -5.42
C GLY A 43 -9.03 1.50 -6.35
N LEU A 44 -8.27 0.46 -6.01
CA LEU A 44 -8.22 -0.82 -6.70
C LEU A 44 -8.35 -1.93 -5.67
N ASP A 45 -9.35 -2.77 -5.84
CA ASP A 45 -9.50 -3.97 -5.04
C ASP A 45 -8.63 -5.10 -5.58
N ILE A 46 -8.04 -5.86 -4.67
CA ILE A 46 -7.26 -7.05 -4.97
C ILE A 46 -7.86 -8.17 -4.14
N ALA A 47 -8.56 -9.09 -4.79
CA ALA A 47 -9.22 -10.21 -4.14
C ALA A 47 -8.18 -11.20 -3.61
N GLY A 48 -8.40 -11.66 -2.38
CA GLY A 48 -7.52 -12.59 -1.69
C GLY A 48 -7.96 -12.77 -0.24
N ASN A 49 -7.77 -13.96 0.30
CA ASN A 49 -8.19 -14.28 1.67
C ASN A 49 -6.97 -14.40 2.59
N ARG A 50 -6.74 -13.37 3.41
CA ARG A 50 -5.63 -13.31 4.39
C ARG A 50 -4.26 -13.59 3.76
N LEU A 51 -4.02 -12.95 2.62
CA LEU A 51 -2.70 -12.96 1.97
C LEU A 51 -1.82 -11.88 2.61
N ASP A 52 -0.51 -12.10 2.56
CA ASP A 52 0.46 -11.11 3.02
C ASP A 52 0.42 -9.86 2.13
N VAL A 53 0.49 -8.69 2.77
CA VAL A 53 0.44 -7.37 2.12
C VAL A 53 1.78 -6.67 2.30
N TYR A 54 2.26 -6.07 1.21
CA TYR A 54 3.59 -5.51 1.08
C TYR A 54 3.56 -4.06 0.59
N ALA A 55 4.56 -3.27 0.98
CA ALA A 55 4.75 -1.91 0.49
C ALA A 55 5.09 -1.95 -1.03
N ILE A 56 4.37 -1.18 -1.86
CA ILE A 56 4.61 -1.17 -3.32
C ILE A 56 5.89 -0.42 -3.68
N ALA A 57 6.31 0.50 -2.81
CA ALA A 57 7.49 1.34 -2.92
C ALA A 57 7.96 1.72 -1.50
N ALA A 58 9.21 2.18 -1.38
CA ALA A 58 9.76 2.63 -0.12
C ALA A 58 9.13 3.94 0.32
N GLY A 59 9.05 4.14 1.63
CA GLY A 59 8.47 5.35 2.19
C GLY A 59 8.41 5.33 3.71
N THR A 60 7.80 6.36 4.25
CA THR A 60 7.56 6.50 5.69
C THR A 60 6.10 6.27 5.98
N LEU A 61 5.79 5.49 7.02
CA LEU A 61 4.42 5.31 7.49
C LEU A 61 3.89 6.66 7.99
N ASP A 62 2.77 7.13 7.45
CA ASP A 62 1.96 8.17 8.10
C ASP A 62 1.20 7.56 9.26
N TYR A 63 0.54 6.43 8.99
CA TYR A 63 -0.12 5.61 9.97
C TYR A 63 -0.10 4.13 9.55
N SER A 64 -0.28 3.27 10.55
CA SER A 64 -0.47 1.84 10.43
C SER A 64 -1.26 1.38 11.65
N GLU A 65 -2.58 1.53 11.58
CA GLU A 65 -3.47 1.42 12.74
C GLU A 65 -4.92 1.10 12.33
N TRP A 66 -5.81 1.03 13.30
CA TRP A 66 -7.22 0.71 13.11
C TRP A 66 -8.04 1.98 12.79
N GLY A 67 -8.99 1.88 11.85
CA GLY A 67 -10.14 2.79 11.79
C GLY A 67 -10.21 3.75 10.59
N HIS A 68 -9.20 3.76 9.72
CA HIS A 68 -9.11 4.62 8.52
C HIS A 68 -9.91 4.07 7.32
N THR A 69 -11.10 3.54 7.59
CA THR A 69 -12.07 3.09 6.60
C THR A 69 -13.49 3.23 7.12
N LEU A 70 -14.47 3.30 6.22
CA LEU A 70 -15.89 3.27 6.55
C LEU A 70 -16.36 1.87 6.97
N TRP A 71 -15.71 0.81 6.47
CA TRP A 71 -16.07 -0.59 6.71
C TRP A 71 -15.46 -1.10 8.03
N LYS A 72 -16.17 -0.84 9.15
CA LYS A 72 -15.68 -1.09 10.52
C LYS A 72 -16.51 -2.08 11.34
N SER A 73 -17.53 -2.70 10.73
CA SER A 73 -18.58 -3.40 11.46
C SER A 73 -18.70 -4.87 11.08
N GLY A 74 -19.37 -5.66 11.93
CA GLY A 74 -19.61 -7.07 11.66
C GLY A 74 -18.31 -7.87 11.51
N LYS A 75 -18.08 -8.40 10.32
CA LYS A 75 -16.88 -9.21 9.99
C LYS A 75 -15.76 -8.40 9.34
N ASP A 76 -15.99 -7.11 9.10
CA ASP A 76 -14.99 -6.25 8.46
C ASP A 76 -13.78 -6.06 9.37
N THR A 77 -12.61 -6.00 8.75
CA THR A 77 -11.33 -5.83 9.45
C THR A 77 -10.74 -4.47 9.12
N PRO A 78 -10.68 -3.52 10.08
CA PRO A 78 -10.54 -2.11 9.73
C PRO A 78 -9.14 -1.55 9.92
N TYR A 79 -8.12 -2.41 9.95
CA TYR A 79 -6.75 -1.91 9.94
C TYR A 79 -6.42 -1.31 8.57
N SER A 80 -5.60 -0.28 8.61
CA SER A 80 -5.16 0.45 7.42
C SER A 80 -3.72 0.92 7.59
N VAL A 81 -3.04 1.10 6.47
CA VAL A 81 -1.70 1.67 6.39
C VAL A 81 -1.72 2.80 5.37
N ARG A 82 -1.08 3.93 5.65
CA ARG A 82 -0.74 4.94 4.64
C ARG A 82 0.76 5.21 4.67
N ILE A 83 1.36 5.21 3.49
CA ILE A 83 2.79 5.42 3.28
C ILE A 83 2.97 6.71 2.48
N ALA A 84 3.74 7.65 3.02
CA ALA A 84 4.29 8.76 2.26
C ALA A 84 5.54 8.26 1.52
N LEU A 85 5.54 8.31 0.20
CA LEU A 85 6.60 7.75 -0.64
C LEU A 85 7.88 8.59 -0.53
N ASP A 86 9.03 7.92 -0.42
CA ASP A 86 10.33 8.61 -0.44
C ASP A 86 10.55 9.34 -1.77
N ALA A 87 10.15 8.67 -2.85
CA ALA A 87 10.25 9.17 -4.22
C ALA A 87 8.84 9.19 -4.84
N PRO A 88 8.25 10.39 -5.07
CA PRO A 88 6.97 10.49 -5.75
C PRO A 88 7.03 9.91 -7.17
N ILE A 89 5.99 9.18 -7.57
CA ILE A 89 5.90 8.55 -8.89
C ILE A 89 5.21 9.52 -9.85
N PRO A 90 5.83 9.90 -10.98
CA PRO A 90 5.19 10.79 -11.96
C PRO A 90 3.87 10.25 -12.50
N TRP A 91 2.85 11.10 -12.60
CA TRP A 91 1.54 10.73 -13.11
C TRP A 91 0.85 11.87 -13.86
N GLY A 92 0.43 11.63 -15.12
CA GLY A 92 -0.41 12.57 -15.85
C GLY A 92 0.15 14.00 -15.92
N ASP A 93 -0.73 14.99 -16.05
CA ASP A 93 -0.47 16.41 -16.31
C ASP A 93 0.30 17.16 -15.20
N GLY A 94 1.52 16.71 -14.90
CA GLY A 94 2.38 17.25 -13.86
C GLY A 94 2.10 16.73 -12.45
N HIS A 95 1.04 15.94 -12.25
CA HIS A 95 0.75 15.30 -10.97
C HIS A 95 1.79 14.25 -10.58
N ARG A 96 1.84 13.94 -9.29
CA ARG A 96 2.72 12.90 -8.74
C ARG A 96 1.98 12.10 -7.69
N ILE A 97 2.11 10.78 -7.75
CA ILE A 97 1.67 9.90 -6.68
C ILE A 97 2.65 10.07 -5.53
N THR A 98 2.14 10.53 -4.40
CA THR A 98 2.92 10.87 -3.22
C THR A 98 2.62 9.95 -2.05
N HIS A 99 1.41 9.39 -2.00
CA HIS A 99 1.00 8.48 -0.93
C HIS A 99 0.31 7.25 -1.49
N VAL A 100 0.40 6.18 -0.73
CA VAL A 100 -0.28 4.91 -0.98
C VAL A 100 -0.99 4.52 0.29
N TYR A 101 -2.26 4.12 0.19
CA TYR A 101 -2.97 3.57 1.33
C TYR A 101 -3.49 2.16 1.05
N TYR A 102 -3.56 1.38 2.11
CA TYR A 102 -3.96 -0.02 2.15
C TYR A 102 -5.04 -0.13 3.22
N THR A 103 -6.18 -0.72 2.89
CA THR A 103 -7.24 -0.90 3.87
C THR A 103 -7.90 -2.27 3.76
N HIS A 104 -8.82 -2.54 4.68
CA HIS A 104 -9.41 -3.85 4.92
C HIS A 104 -8.40 -4.87 5.44
N LEU A 105 -7.42 -4.42 6.22
CA LEU A 105 -6.38 -5.28 6.75
C LEU A 105 -6.86 -6.00 8.02
N SER A 106 -6.47 -7.27 8.16
CA SER A 106 -6.76 -8.06 9.36
C SER A 106 -5.70 -7.93 10.45
N LYS A 107 -4.47 -7.56 10.06
CA LYS A 107 -3.33 -7.34 10.94
C LYS A 107 -2.35 -6.37 10.25
N VAL A 108 -1.68 -5.54 11.04
CA VAL A 108 -0.50 -4.76 10.63
C VAL A 108 0.77 -5.31 11.30
N GLU A 109 1.91 -5.24 10.61
CA GLU A 109 3.21 -5.70 11.15
C GLU A 109 3.84 -4.69 12.12
N THR A 110 3.49 -3.41 12.00
CA THR A 110 3.90 -2.38 12.95
C THR A 110 2.68 -1.53 13.28
N ASN A 111 2.36 -1.35 14.55
CA ASN A 111 1.34 -0.39 14.96
C ASN A 111 1.99 0.99 15.05
N GLN A 112 1.47 1.95 14.30
CA GLN A 112 1.90 3.34 14.34
C GLN A 112 0.69 4.26 14.20
N PRO A 113 0.38 5.09 15.22
CA PRO A 113 -0.72 6.03 15.12
C PRO A 113 -0.38 7.17 14.16
N GLU A 114 -1.42 7.73 13.55
CA GLU A 114 -1.28 8.97 12.78
C GLU A 114 -0.73 10.10 13.66
N GLY A 115 0.21 10.88 13.10
CA GLY A 115 0.86 11.97 13.82
C GLY A 115 1.90 11.53 14.86
N ALA A 116 2.31 10.26 14.87
CA ALA A 116 3.41 9.79 15.71
C ALA A 116 4.69 10.63 15.54
N ALA A 117 5.33 11.00 16.65
CA ALA A 117 6.54 11.83 16.65
C ALA A 117 7.72 11.13 15.97
N THR A 118 7.82 9.82 16.12
CA THR A 118 8.76 8.97 15.39
C THR A 118 7.98 8.09 14.44
N ARG A 119 8.32 8.15 13.16
CA ARG A 119 7.68 7.37 12.10
C ARG A 119 8.62 6.31 11.57
N LYS A 120 8.11 5.08 11.40
CA LYS A 120 8.85 3.97 10.82
C LYS A 120 8.96 4.18 9.31
N HIS A 121 10.18 4.01 8.80
CA HIS A 121 10.43 3.83 7.38
C HIS A 121 10.23 2.36 7.00
N VAL A 122 9.69 2.11 5.80
CA VAL A 122 9.53 0.80 5.21
C VAL A 122 10.21 0.76 3.85
N ASP A 123 10.90 -0.33 3.57
CA ASP A 123 11.52 -0.53 2.26
C ASP A 123 10.49 -1.00 1.21
N ALA A 124 10.81 -0.79 -0.06
CA ALA A 124 10.01 -1.33 -1.15
C ALA A 124 9.93 -2.86 -1.07
N GLY A 125 8.71 -3.40 -1.17
CA GLY A 125 8.46 -4.83 -1.03
C GLY A 125 8.57 -5.36 0.39
N GLU A 126 8.68 -4.52 1.43
CA GLU A 126 8.56 -4.95 2.83
C GLU A 126 7.15 -5.46 3.14
N LYS A 127 7.03 -6.54 3.93
CA LYS A 127 5.75 -6.97 4.46
C LYS A 127 5.27 -5.97 5.51
N ILE A 128 4.07 -5.42 5.30
CA ILE A 128 3.49 -4.39 6.17
C ILE A 128 2.21 -4.87 6.87
N ALA A 129 1.53 -5.88 6.32
CA ALA A 129 0.23 -6.30 6.84
C ALA A 129 -0.20 -7.69 6.33
N VAL A 130 -1.41 -8.08 6.74
CA VAL A 130 -2.17 -9.20 6.17
C VAL A 130 -3.53 -8.68 5.72
N SER A 131 -3.96 -9.03 4.52
CA SER A 131 -5.26 -8.64 3.99
C SER A 131 -6.40 -9.23 4.82
N GLY A 132 -7.59 -8.68 4.65
CA GLY A 132 -8.72 -9.02 5.48
C GLY A 132 -10.03 -8.87 4.71
N ILE A 133 -11.03 -8.31 5.37
CA ILE A 133 -12.42 -8.26 4.90
C ILE A 133 -12.87 -6.81 4.89
N GLY A 134 -13.39 -6.36 3.76
CA GLY A 134 -14.11 -5.09 3.62
C GLY A 134 -15.46 -5.34 2.98
N ASN A 135 -16.51 -4.69 3.49
CA ASN A 135 -17.88 -4.89 3.01
C ASN A 135 -18.27 -6.38 2.89
N GLY A 136 -17.84 -7.19 3.86
CA GLY A 136 -18.09 -8.64 3.88
C GLY A 136 -17.32 -9.49 2.86
N VAL A 137 -16.45 -8.90 2.02
CA VAL A 137 -15.68 -9.62 0.98
C VAL A 137 -14.18 -9.63 1.31
N PRO A 138 -13.49 -10.79 1.21
CA PRO A 138 -12.04 -10.85 1.40
C PRO A 138 -11.26 -10.17 0.26
N HIS A 139 -10.63 -9.03 0.57
CA HIS A 139 -9.78 -8.30 -0.37
C HIS A 139 -8.84 -7.33 0.38
N LEU A 140 -7.84 -6.84 -0.36
CA LEU A 140 -7.13 -5.61 -0.05
C LEU A 140 -7.72 -4.51 -0.94
N HIS A 141 -8.04 -3.35 -0.35
CA HIS A 141 -8.29 -2.14 -1.13
C HIS A 141 -7.05 -1.25 -1.11
N LEU A 142 -6.51 -0.94 -2.29
CA LEU A 142 -5.30 -0.16 -2.51
C LEU A 142 -5.66 1.16 -3.20
N GLY A 143 -5.30 2.29 -2.60
CA GLY A 143 -5.44 3.59 -3.26
C GLY A 143 -4.13 4.35 -3.39
N LEU A 144 -4.05 5.18 -4.43
CA LEU A 144 -2.88 6.02 -4.74
C LEU A 144 -3.33 7.48 -4.75
N LEU A 145 -2.65 8.30 -3.94
CA LEU A 145 -3.01 9.69 -3.69
C LEU A 145 -1.95 10.64 -4.25
N LEU A 146 -2.41 11.77 -4.78
CA LEU A 146 -1.61 12.71 -5.56
C LEU A 146 -1.21 13.95 -4.75
N ASP A 147 -0.03 14.48 -5.04
CA ASP A 147 0.42 15.83 -4.66
C ASP A 147 0.27 16.22 -3.18
N ASN A 148 0.48 15.25 -2.29
CA ASN A 148 0.33 15.36 -0.84
C ASN A 148 -1.09 15.67 -0.36
N GLN A 149 -2.11 15.51 -1.20
CA GLN A 149 -3.50 15.50 -0.78
C GLN A 149 -3.82 14.09 -0.27
N VAL A 150 -4.04 13.98 1.03
CA VAL A 150 -4.22 12.68 1.70
C VAL A 150 -5.66 12.36 2.05
N GLU A 151 -6.55 13.34 1.90
CA GLU A 151 -7.99 13.19 2.06
C GLU A 151 -8.62 12.52 0.84
N GLN A 152 -9.68 11.75 1.06
CA GLN A 152 -10.37 10.98 0.02
C GLN A 152 -11.68 11.64 -0.43
N ASP A 153 -11.79 12.95 -0.31
CA ASP A 153 -13.00 13.74 -0.61
C ASP A 153 -12.91 14.52 -1.94
N ASP A 154 -11.72 14.61 -2.56
CA ASP A 154 -11.50 15.23 -3.86
C ASP A 154 -10.99 14.21 -4.90
N TRP A 155 -11.85 13.91 -5.88
CA TRP A 155 -11.56 13.02 -7.00
C TRP A 155 -10.40 13.47 -7.89
N THR A 156 -9.99 14.73 -7.82
CA THR A 156 -8.84 15.27 -8.54
C THR A 156 -7.53 14.62 -8.11
N TYR A 157 -7.42 14.28 -6.82
CA TYR A 157 -6.16 13.85 -6.22
C TYR A 157 -6.10 12.37 -5.87
N ILE A 158 -7.00 11.57 -6.42
CA ILE A 158 -7.11 10.13 -6.15
C ILE A 158 -7.08 9.37 -7.47
N LEU A 159 -6.22 8.37 -7.56
CA LEU A 159 -6.26 7.45 -8.70
C LEU A 159 -7.35 6.41 -8.49
N ARG A 160 -8.14 6.22 -9.55
CA ARG A 160 -9.14 5.15 -9.65
C ARG A 160 -8.51 3.87 -10.20
N GLU A 161 -9.29 2.79 -10.15
CA GLU A 161 -8.95 1.44 -10.61
C GLU A 161 -8.13 1.39 -11.92
N GLY A 162 -8.63 1.98 -13.02
CA GLY A 162 -7.96 1.99 -14.33
C GLY A 162 -6.55 2.63 -14.28
N PRO A 163 -6.43 3.89 -13.83
CA PRO A 163 -5.15 4.53 -13.55
C PRO A 163 -4.18 3.71 -12.68
N ILE A 164 -4.66 3.11 -11.58
CA ILE A 164 -3.80 2.30 -10.70
C ILE A 164 -3.26 1.09 -11.46
N ARG A 165 -4.10 0.39 -12.23
CA ARG A 165 -3.63 -0.74 -13.06
C ARG A 165 -2.59 -0.32 -14.09
N LYS A 166 -2.70 0.88 -14.66
CA LYS A 166 -1.68 1.44 -15.56
C LYS A 166 -0.35 1.66 -14.83
N VAL A 167 -0.37 2.26 -13.65
CA VAL A 167 0.82 2.46 -12.79
C VAL A 167 1.49 1.13 -12.47
N MET A 168 0.72 0.09 -12.18
CA MET A 168 1.22 -1.24 -11.86
C MET A 168 1.78 -2.01 -13.08
N GLY A 169 1.62 -1.51 -14.31
CA GLY A 169 2.12 -2.16 -15.52
C GLY A 169 1.03 -2.70 -16.45
N ASN A 170 -0.11 -2.01 -16.52
CA ASN A 170 -1.24 -2.33 -17.39
C ASN A 170 -1.83 -3.73 -17.17
N TYR A 171 -2.05 -4.10 -15.91
CA TYR A 171 -2.81 -5.30 -15.59
C TYR A 171 -4.29 -5.11 -15.99
N LYS A 172 -4.98 -6.23 -16.25
CA LYS A 172 -6.43 -6.28 -16.49
C LYS A 172 -7.18 -6.79 -15.26
N ASN A 173 -8.48 -6.55 -15.24
CA ASN A 173 -9.38 -7.18 -14.28
C ASN A 173 -9.28 -8.71 -14.37
N GLY A 174 -9.21 -9.37 -13.22
CA GLY A 174 -9.04 -10.82 -13.06
C GLY A 174 -7.60 -11.33 -13.20
N GLU A 175 -6.62 -10.48 -13.53
CA GLU A 175 -5.22 -10.93 -13.59
C GLU A 175 -4.65 -11.16 -12.18
N LEU A 176 -3.85 -12.22 -12.05
CA LEU A 176 -3.11 -12.52 -10.83
C LEU A 176 -1.83 -11.69 -10.72
N LEU A 177 -1.58 -11.19 -9.52
CA LEU A 177 -0.30 -10.58 -9.17
C LEU A 177 0.80 -11.65 -9.03
N PRO A 178 2.05 -11.32 -9.40
CA PRO A 178 3.14 -12.28 -9.41
C PRO A 178 3.36 -12.86 -8.00
N LEU A 179 3.61 -14.17 -7.94
CA LEU A 179 4.04 -14.86 -6.73
C LEU A 179 5.55 -14.70 -6.53
N PRO A 180 6.06 -14.76 -5.27
CA PRO A 180 7.49 -14.87 -5.03
C PRO A 180 8.05 -16.08 -5.78
N LYS A 181 9.26 -15.95 -6.32
CA LYS A 181 9.94 -17.11 -6.92
C LYS A 181 10.28 -18.09 -5.79
N PRO A 182 10.07 -19.41 -6.00
CA PRO A 182 10.47 -20.42 -5.04
C PRO A 182 11.99 -20.46 -4.84
#